data_AF-X1DH56-F1
#
_entry.id   AF-X1DH56-F1
#
_cell.length_a   1.000
_cell.length_b   1.000
_cell.length_c   1.000
_cell.angle_alpha   90.00
_cell.angle_beta   90.00
_cell.angle_gamma   90.00
#
_symmetry.space_group_name_H-M   'P 1'
#
loop_
_entity.id
_entity.type
_entity.pdbx_description
1 polymer ?
#
loop_
_entity_poly.entity_id
_entity_poly.type
_entity_poly.pdbx_seq_one_letter_code
_entity_poly.pdbx_strand_id
1 'polypeptide(L)'
;MIHFSDEYDLVVIAPSEFTVSMQPLIQHKNTHGLTTTLMTTEEIYDEYSGRDEAEQIKYFIKDALETLGVEYVMLVGSIYKLPMRIS
;
A
#
# COMPACT_ATOMS: atom_id res chain seq x y z
N MET A 1 -23.09 -16.95 7.45
CA MET A 1 -21.90 -16.37 8.07
C MET A 1 -21.42 -15.32 7.08
N ILE A 2 -21.51 -14.04 7.43
CA ILE A 2 -21.15 -12.94 6.55
C ILE A 2 -19.62 -12.78 6.63
N HIS A 3 -18.91 -13.05 5.54
CA HIS A 3 -17.56 -12.56 5.35
C HIS A 3 -17.69 -11.12 4.88
N PHE A 4 -17.45 -10.17 5.77
CA PHE A 4 -16.96 -8.89 5.34
C PHE A 4 -15.51 -9.15 4.98
N SER A 5 -15.20 -9.12 3.69
CA SER A 5 -13.81 -8.81 3.33
C SER A 5 -13.50 -7.49 4.05
N ASP A 6 -12.32 -7.37 4.68
CA ASP A 6 -11.86 -6.06 5.13
C ASP A 6 -11.58 -5.25 3.87
N GLU A 7 -12.63 -4.70 3.27
CA GLU A 7 -12.57 -3.86 2.07
C GLU A 7 -11.86 -2.57 2.46
N TYR A 8 -10.64 -2.39 1.97
CA TYR A 8 -9.88 -1.16 2.15
C TYR A 8 -10.15 -0.27 0.94
N ASP A 9 -10.51 0.99 1.16
CA ASP A 9 -10.66 1.96 0.07
C ASP A 9 -9.29 2.49 -0.39
N LEU A 10 -8.35 2.64 0.53
CA LEU A 10 -7.03 3.23 0.31
C LEU A 10 -5.91 2.37 0.92
N VAL A 11 -4.89 2.09 0.11
CA VAL A 11 -3.60 1.58 0.59
C VAL A 11 -2.52 2.65 0.47
N VAL A 12 -1.84 2.90 1.59
CA VAL A 12 -0.64 3.72 1.63
C VAL A 12 0.56 2.80 1.50
N ILE A 13 1.47 3.09 0.56
CA ILE A 13 2.74 2.39 0.42
C ILE A 13 3.85 3.36 0.81
N ALA A 14 4.61 3.03 1.85
CA ALA A 14 5.67 3.89 2.36
C ALA A 14 6.82 3.09 2.98
N PRO A 15 8.07 3.59 2.93
CA PRO A 15 9.16 3.04 3.72
C PRO A 15 8.83 2.91 5.21
N SER A 16 9.33 1.84 5.84
CA SER A 16 9.08 1.52 7.25
C SER A 16 9.37 2.69 8.21
N GLU A 17 10.36 3.53 7.89
CA GLU A 17 10.72 4.74 8.66
C GLU A 17 9.58 5.76 8.78
N PHE A 18 8.59 5.75 7.88
CA PHE A 18 7.46 6.67 7.89
C PHE A 18 6.23 6.12 8.60
N THR A 19 6.21 4.84 9.01
CA THR A 19 5.06 4.18 9.63
C THR A 19 4.44 4.98 10.77
N VAL A 20 5.27 5.49 11.68
CA VAL A 20 4.86 6.32 12.82
C VAL A 20 4.28 7.65 12.35
N SER A 21 4.96 8.33 11.42
CA SER A 21 4.50 9.63 10.89
C SER A 21 3.22 9.54 10.05
N MET A 22 2.89 8.36 9.51
CA MET A 22 1.69 8.15 8.72
C MET A 22 0.43 7.89 9.57
N GLN A 23 0.58 7.49 10.84
CA GLN A 23 -0.56 7.17 11.71
C GLN A 23 -1.61 8.29 11.80
N PRO A 24 -1.26 9.58 11.98
CA PRO A 24 -2.25 10.65 12.03
C PRO A 24 -3.07 10.77 10.74
N LEU A 25 -2.44 10.55 9.58
CA LEU A 25 -3.15 10.61 8.29
C LEU A 25 -4.08 9.41 8.14
N ILE A 26 -3.61 8.20 8.45
CA ILE A 26 -4.40 6.97 8.38
C ILE A 26 -5.62 7.10 9.29
N GLN A 27 -5.42 7.54 10.54
CA GLN A 27 -6.51 7.79 11.47
C GLN A 27 -7.49 8.82 10.93
N HIS A 28 -7.00 9.96 10.42
CA HIS A 28 -7.85 10.98 9.84
C HIS A 28 -8.67 10.44 8.66
N LYS A 29 -8.09 9.65 7.76
CA LYS A 29 -8.83 9.06 6.62
C LYS A 29 -9.90 8.08 7.08
N ASN A 30 -9.56 7.19 8.01
CA ASN A 30 -10.52 6.26 8.62
C ASN A 30 -11.68 6.99 9.31
N THR A 31 -11.42 8.09 10.05
CA THR A 31 -12.50 8.87 10.70
C THR A 31 -13.40 9.61 9.70
N HIS A 32 -12.96 9.78 8.46
CA HIS A 32 -13.74 10.41 7.37
C HIS A 32 -14.37 9.39 6.42
N GLY A 33 -14.41 8.11 6.82
CA GLY A 33 -15.08 7.05 6.05
C GLY A 33 -14.28 6.53 4.86
N LEU A 34 -12.94 6.70 4.87
CA LEU A 34 -12.05 6.09 3.89
C LEU A 34 -11.19 5.04 4.61
N THR A 35 -11.57 3.77 4.49
CA THR A 35 -10.91 2.64 5.14
C THR A 35 -9.49 2.52 4.58
N THR A 36 -8.51 2.87 5.41
CA THR A 36 -7.13 3.08 5.00
C THR A 36 -6.20 2.13 5.71
N THR A 37 -5.35 1.44 4.95
CA THR A 37 -4.25 0.60 5.46
C THR A 37 -2.89 1.10 4.99
N LEU A 38 -1.83 0.68 5.68
CA LEU A 38 -0.44 0.99 5.37
C LEU A 38 0.31 -0.32 5.10
N MET A 39 1.01 -0.37 3.97
CA MET A 39 1.95 -1.43 3.62
C MET A 39 3.34 -0.83 3.48
N THR A 40 4.36 -1.46 4.07
CA THR A 40 5.72 -0.95 3.90
C THR A 40 6.38 -1.47 2.62
N THR A 41 7.33 -0.70 2.08
CA THR A 41 8.11 -1.14 0.93
C THR A 41 8.91 -2.41 1.24
N GLU A 42 9.43 -2.50 2.46
CA GLU A 42 10.22 -3.63 2.93
C GLU A 42 9.39 -4.91 3.00
N GLU A 43 8.18 -4.85 3.56
CA GLU A 43 7.24 -5.99 3.56
C GLU A 43 6.88 -6.42 2.13
N ILE A 44 6.63 -5.47 1.22
CA ILE A 44 6.35 -5.79 -0.20
C ILE A 44 7.55 -6.49 -0.83
N TYR A 45 8.77 -6.02 -0.61
CA TYR A 45 9.97 -6.59 -1.20
C TYR A 45 10.29 -7.99 -0.67
N ASP A 46 9.93 -8.27 0.58
CA ASP A 46 10.10 -9.58 1.21
C ASP A 46 9.02 -10.58 0.77
N GLU A 47 7.77 -10.12 0.58
CA GLU A 47 6.63 -11.00 0.25
C GLU A 47 6.48 -11.27 -1.25
N TYR A 48 6.85 -10.31 -2.10
CA TYR A 48 6.63 -10.39 -3.54
C TYR A 48 7.92 -10.69 -4.30
N SER A 49 7.87 -11.69 -5.17
CA SER A 49 8.95 -11.92 -6.14
C SER A 49 8.72 -11.09 -7.40
N GLY A 50 9.78 -10.50 -7.94
CA GLY A 50 9.72 -9.73 -9.18
C GLY A 50 11.11 -9.53 -9.78
N ARG A 51 11.18 -9.01 -11.01
CA ARG A 51 12.45 -8.64 -11.63
C ARG A 51 13.19 -7.54 -10.87
N ASP A 52 12.43 -6.60 -10.32
CA ASP A 52 12.88 -5.40 -9.61
C ASP A 52 11.82 -4.95 -8.61
N GLU A 53 12.20 -4.03 -7.72
CA GLU A 53 11.33 -3.45 -6.66
C GLU A 53 10.05 -2.81 -7.21
N ALA A 54 10.13 -2.17 -8.39
CA ALA A 54 8.97 -1.56 -9.02
C ALA A 54 7.96 -2.61 -9.49
N GLU A 55 8.44 -3.75 -9.99
CA GLU A 55 7.61 -4.89 -10.33
C GLU A 55 6.98 -5.57 -9.11
N GLN A 56 7.71 -5.65 -7.99
CA GLN A 56 7.17 -6.16 -6.73
C GLN A 56 6.00 -5.27 -6.24
N ILE A 57 6.19 -3.94 -6.23
CA ILE A 57 5.11 -2.98 -5.90
C ILE A 57 3.92 -3.13 -6.83
N LYS A 58 4.15 -3.31 -8.14
CA LYS A 58 3.08 -3.56 -9.12
C LYS A 58 2.28 -4.82 -8.78
N TYR A 59 2.94 -5.91 -8.41
CA TYR A 59 2.25 -7.15 -8.03
C TYR A 59 1.47 -7.01 -6.72
N PHE A 60 2.03 -6.33 -5.73
CA PHE A 60 1.29 -5.99 -4.52
C PHE A 60 0.02 -5.18 -4.83
N ILE A 61 0.11 -4.11 -5.64
CA ILE A 61 -1.06 -3.29 -5.99
C ILE A 61 -2.12 -4.13 -6.71
N LYS A 62 -1.70 -5.04 -7.60
CA LYS A 62 -2.61 -5.95 -8.27
C LYS A 62 -3.34 -6.86 -7.27
N ASP A 63 -2.62 -7.50 -6.36
CA ASP A 63 -3.20 -8.38 -5.36
C ASP A 63 -4.12 -7.62 -4.41
N ALA A 64 -3.73 -6.40 -4.02
CA ALA A 64 -4.54 -5.54 -3.18
C ALA A 64 -5.87 -5.21 -3.87
N LEU A 65 -5.83 -4.84 -5.16
CA LEU A 65 -7.04 -4.62 -5.96
C LEU A 65 -7.94 -5.87 -6.02
N GLU A 66 -7.35 -7.05 -6.24
CA GLU A 66 -8.08 -8.32 -6.43
C GLU A 66 -8.61 -8.93 -5.12
N THR A 67 -7.94 -8.69 -3.99
CA THR A 67 -8.23 -9.36 -2.71
C THR A 67 -8.78 -8.44 -1.63
N LEU A 68 -8.34 -7.18 -1.60
CA LEU A 68 -8.74 -6.18 -0.60
C LEU A 68 -9.75 -5.17 -1.16
N GLY A 69 -9.97 -5.14 -2.48
CA GLY A 69 -10.92 -4.25 -3.12
C GLY A 69 -10.48 -2.78 -3.17
N VAL A 70 -9.16 -2.51 -3.09
CA VAL A 70 -8.65 -1.12 -3.03
C VAL A 70 -8.95 -0.33 -4.28
N GLU A 71 -9.49 0.87 -4.10
CA GLU A 71 -9.77 1.82 -5.17
C GLU A 71 -8.62 2.83 -5.34
N TYR A 72 -7.95 3.18 -4.25
CA TYR A 72 -6.90 4.21 -4.22
C TYR A 72 -5.57 3.66 -3.70
N VAL A 73 -4.48 4.12 -4.32
CA VAL A 73 -3.10 3.86 -3.86
C VAL A 73 -2.41 5.19 -3.63
N MET A 74 -1.82 5.38 -2.45
CA MET A 74 -0.99 6.54 -2.13
C MET A 74 0.45 6.12 -1.91
N LEU A 75 1.33 6.59 -2.79
CA LEU A 75 2.77 6.33 -2.74
C LEU A 75 3.47 7.44 -1.94
N VAL A 76 4.12 7.10 -0.84
CA VAL A 76 4.80 8.05 0.05
C VAL A 76 6.29 7.74 0.10
N GLY A 77 7.10 8.56 -0.56
CA GLY A 77 8.55 8.39 -0.57
C GLY A 77 9.20 9.07 -1.77
N SER A 78 10.53 8.97 -1.82
CA SER A 78 11.30 9.44 -2.97
C SER A 78 11.44 8.35 -4.03
N ILE A 79 11.87 8.72 -5.23
CA ILE A 79 12.15 7.78 -6.33
C ILE A 79 13.20 6.71 -5.99
N TYR A 80 14.00 6.92 -4.94
CA TYR A 80 15.00 5.95 -4.49
C TYR A 80 14.41 4.86 -3.59
N LYS A 81 13.25 5.10 -2.99
CA LYS A 81 12.55 4.14 -2.11
C LYS A 81 11.24 3.63 -2.69
N LEU A 82 10.68 4.35 -3.67
CA LEU A 82 9.54 3.95 -4.47
C LEU A 82 9.92 4.13 -5.94
N PRO A 83 10.68 3.18 -6.51
CA PRO A 83 11.21 3.32 -7.85
C PRO A 83 10.09 3.34 -8.89
N MET A 84 10.20 4.29 -9.81
CA MET A 84 9.34 4.36 -10.98
C MET A 84 10.01 3.63 -12.13
N ARG A 85 9.33 2.64 -12.71
CA ARG A 85 9.81 1.98 -13.92
C ARG A 85 9.39 2.77 -15.15
N ILE A 86 10.38 3.26 -15.88
CA ILE A 86 10.19 3.95 -17.17
C ILE A 86 10.62 2.94 -18.25
N SER A 87 9.63 2.35 -18.94
CA SER A 87 9.71 1.23 -19.90
C SER A 87 9.55 -0.20 -19.34
#